data_AF-A0A3C0KHH4-F1
#
_entry.id   AF-A0A3C0KHH4-F1
#
_cell.length_a   1.000
_cell.length_b   1.000
_cell.length_c   1.000
_cell.angle_alpha   90.00
_cell.angle_beta   90.00
_cell.angle_gamma   90.00
#
_symmetry.space_group_name_H-M   'P 1'
#
loop_
_entity.id
_entity.type
_entity.pdbx_description
1 polymer ?
#
loop_
_entity_poly.entity_id
_entity_poly.type
_entity_poly.pdbx_seq_one_letter_code
_entity_poly.pdbx_strand_id
1 'polypeptide(L)'
;FVELVSQGNVILMLLFTAFVCLVLGLGVPTTANYVLMASLMAPVIVELGAQSGLVIPLIAVHLFVFYYGIMADITPPAGLATFAAAAISKEDPIKTGVQGSLYALRTVVLPFVFIFNPALLMIDVHGWWEVLLVAATATIASLTFAAATMAWFRTRCQWWEVLALLAVTFFLFRPDWAMDRIAPPYAPAPAADIYQVAESLGENDRLVLQIHGTNIEGDEVRKTVAVQLGAPGQGRERLQAAGVTIMALG
;
A
#
# COMPACT_ATOMS: atom_id res chain seq x y z
N PHE A 1 -1.19 1.38 19.76
CA PHE A 1 0.18 1.94 19.71
C PHE A 1 0.46 2.63 18.38
N VAL A 2 0.43 1.92 17.24
CA VAL A 2 0.68 2.53 15.90
C VAL A 2 -0.24 3.73 15.65
N GLU A 3 -1.52 3.61 15.97
CA GLU A 3 -2.51 4.70 15.90
C GLU A 3 -2.15 5.93 16.73
N LEU A 4 -1.80 5.72 18.00
CA LEU A 4 -1.42 6.79 18.93
C LEU A 4 -0.20 7.56 18.43
N VAL A 5 0.76 6.87 17.82
CA VAL A 5 2.00 7.46 17.33
C VAL A 5 1.83 8.10 15.94
N SER A 6 0.93 7.57 15.11
CA SER A 6 0.69 8.11 13.77
C SER A 6 -0.15 9.40 13.78
N GLN A 7 -0.91 9.67 14.85
CA GLN A 7 -1.77 10.85 15.00
C GLN A 7 -2.66 11.12 13.77
N GLY A 8 -3.17 10.05 13.13
CA GLY A 8 -4.00 10.15 11.92
C GLY A 8 -3.23 10.38 10.61
N ASN A 9 -1.90 10.38 10.62
CA ASN A 9 -1.08 10.43 9.41
C ASN A 9 -0.84 9.02 8.85
N VAL A 10 -1.41 8.75 7.67
CA VAL A 10 -1.28 7.45 6.98
C VAL A 10 0.17 7.06 6.70
N ILE A 11 1.03 8.01 6.30
CA ILE A 11 2.42 7.69 5.95
C ILE A 11 3.19 7.26 7.20
N LEU A 12 3.00 7.96 8.31
CA LEU A 12 3.63 7.58 9.58
C LEU A 12 3.13 6.21 10.05
N MET A 13 1.82 5.95 9.95
CA MET A 13 1.24 4.65 10.27
C MET A 13 1.89 3.52 9.47
N LEU A 14 2.02 3.69 8.15
CA LEU A 14 2.67 2.69 7.29
C LEU A 14 4.15 2.51 7.60
N LEU A 15 4.89 3.58 7.92
CA LEU A 15 6.29 3.49 8.34
C LEU A 15 6.46 2.73 9.66
N PHE A 16 5.61 2.99 10.65
CA PHE A 16 5.63 2.26 11.91
C PHE A 16 5.26 0.79 11.71
N THR A 17 4.23 0.50 10.91
CA THR A 17 3.86 -0.88 10.61
C THR A 17 4.96 -1.61 9.86
N ALA A 18 5.60 -0.96 8.87
CA ALA A 18 6.78 -1.51 8.18
C ALA A 18 7.91 -1.86 9.16
N PHE A 19 8.21 -0.96 10.09
CA PHE A 19 9.22 -1.20 11.12
C PHE A 19 8.84 -2.39 12.02
N VAL A 20 7.59 -2.47 12.48
CA VAL A 20 7.11 -3.59 13.29
C VAL A 20 7.18 -4.90 12.52
N CYS A 21 6.77 -4.92 11.25
CA CYS A 21 6.90 -6.10 10.38
C CYS A 21 8.36 -6.55 10.23
N LEU A 22 9.31 -5.60 10.06
CA LEU A 22 10.73 -5.92 10.00
C LEU A 22 11.23 -6.55 11.30
N VAL A 23 10.86 -6.01 12.45
CA VAL A 23 11.31 -6.52 13.76
C VAL A 23 10.69 -7.88 14.06
N LEU A 24 9.38 -8.04 13.88
CA LEU A 24 8.68 -9.28 14.17
C LEU A 24 9.04 -10.42 13.20
N GLY A 25 9.48 -10.08 11.98
CA GLY A 25 9.87 -11.06 10.97
C GLY A 25 11.27 -11.65 11.19
N LEU A 26 12.09 -11.05 12.07
CA LEU A 26 13.47 -11.50 12.30
C LEU A 26 13.48 -12.93 12.87
N GLY A 27 14.08 -13.86 12.12
CA GLY A 27 14.35 -15.22 12.59
C GLY A 27 13.17 -16.18 12.51
N VAL A 28 12.09 -15.81 11.83
CA VAL A 28 10.91 -16.67 11.61
C VAL A 28 10.90 -17.18 10.16
N PRO A 29 10.66 -18.48 9.90
CA PRO A 29 10.56 -18.98 8.52
C PRO A 29 9.51 -18.23 7.69
N THR A 30 9.80 -17.95 6.42
CA THR A 30 8.98 -17.10 5.53
C THR A 30 7.47 -17.36 5.57
N THR A 31 7.05 -18.62 5.53
CA THR A 31 5.62 -18.99 5.61
C THR A 31 5.01 -18.61 6.96
N ALA A 32 5.69 -18.94 8.07
CA ALA A 32 5.21 -18.62 9.41
C ALA A 32 5.24 -17.10 9.66
N ASN A 33 6.25 -16.41 9.14
CA ASN A 33 6.38 -14.96 9.18
C ASN A 33 5.18 -14.30 8.48
N TYR A 34 4.85 -14.72 7.26
CA TYR A 34 3.67 -14.18 6.55
C TYR A 34 2.36 -14.40 7.32
N VAL A 35 2.13 -15.61 7.86
CA VAL A 35 0.91 -15.89 8.65
C VAL A 35 0.84 -14.99 9.89
N LEU A 36 1.97 -14.75 10.56
CA LEU A 36 2.06 -13.86 11.72
C LEU A 36 1.77 -12.40 11.34
N MET A 37 2.39 -11.87 10.28
CA MET A 37 2.14 -10.48 9.87
C MET A 37 0.73 -10.28 9.29
N ALA A 38 0.22 -11.25 8.53
CA ALA A 38 -1.12 -11.17 7.95
C ALA A 38 -2.21 -11.22 9.04
N SER A 39 -1.99 -11.95 10.13
CA SER A 39 -2.95 -12.00 11.26
C SER A 39 -2.85 -10.80 12.20
N LEU A 40 -1.65 -10.22 12.37
CA LEU A 40 -1.43 -9.14 13.35
C LEU A 40 -1.40 -7.74 12.73
N MET A 41 -0.73 -7.55 11.59
CA MET A 41 -0.45 -6.23 11.02
C MET A 41 -1.41 -5.84 9.90
N ALA A 42 -1.90 -6.80 9.10
CA ALA A 42 -2.85 -6.49 8.03
C ALA A 42 -4.14 -5.84 8.55
N PRO A 43 -4.79 -6.32 9.64
CA PRO A 43 -5.98 -5.68 10.18
C PRO A 43 -5.72 -4.25 10.66
N VAL A 44 -4.53 -4.00 11.23
CA VAL A 44 -4.12 -2.66 11.69
C VAL A 44 -4.02 -1.68 10.52
N ILE A 45 -3.42 -2.08 9.39
CA ILE A 45 -3.32 -1.24 8.20
C ILE A 45 -4.73 -0.94 7.64
N VAL A 46 -5.59 -1.95 7.56
CA VAL A 46 -6.96 -1.79 7.05
C VAL A 46 -7.77 -0.83 7.93
N GLU A 47 -7.73 -1.03 9.24
CA GLU A 47 -8.53 -0.24 10.17
C GLU A 47 -8.08 1.22 10.19
N LEU A 48 -6.78 1.45 10.38
CA LEU A 48 -6.23 2.81 10.46
C LEU A 48 -6.26 3.53 9.11
N GLY A 49 -6.14 2.79 8.00
CA GLY A 49 -6.31 3.32 6.65
C GLY A 49 -7.74 3.82 6.44
N ALA A 50 -8.72 2.99 6.77
CA ALA A 50 -10.14 3.32 6.68
C ALA A 50 -10.50 4.53 7.55
N GLN A 51 -9.96 4.64 8.76
CA GLN A 51 -10.18 5.78 9.65
C GLN A 51 -9.56 7.08 9.12
N SER A 52 -8.40 6.97 8.45
CA SER A 52 -7.71 8.11 7.85
C SER A 52 -8.30 8.54 6.50
N GLY A 53 -9.39 7.92 6.05
CA GLY A 53 -10.03 8.24 4.78
C GLY A 53 -9.43 7.53 3.55
N LEU A 54 -8.47 6.61 3.74
CA LEU A 54 -7.82 5.89 2.65
C LEU A 54 -8.41 4.49 2.51
N VAL A 55 -9.02 4.22 1.35
CA VAL A 55 -9.43 2.88 0.98
C VAL A 55 -8.24 2.15 0.37
N ILE A 56 -7.77 1.11 1.07
CA ILE A 56 -6.65 0.30 0.60
C ILE A 56 -7.18 -1.07 0.15
N PRO A 57 -6.90 -1.51 -1.08
CA PRO A 57 -7.24 -2.87 -1.51
C PRO A 57 -6.59 -3.92 -0.61
N LEU A 58 -7.36 -4.92 -0.18
CA LEU A 58 -6.86 -5.94 0.76
C LEU A 58 -5.62 -6.66 0.25
N ILE A 59 -5.55 -6.95 -1.05
CA ILE A 59 -4.37 -7.57 -1.66
C ILE A 59 -3.11 -6.69 -1.53
N ALA A 60 -3.24 -5.37 -1.62
CA ALA A 60 -2.12 -4.45 -1.40
C ALA A 60 -1.63 -4.50 0.05
N VAL A 61 -2.54 -4.63 1.02
CA VAL A 61 -2.19 -4.82 2.44
C VAL A 61 -1.46 -6.14 2.66
N HIS A 62 -1.95 -7.23 2.09
CA HIS A 62 -1.30 -8.54 2.19
C HIS A 62 0.08 -8.56 1.53
N LEU A 63 0.23 -7.94 0.37
CA LEU A 63 1.53 -7.77 -0.27
C LEU A 63 2.45 -6.87 0.56
N PHE A 64 1.93 -5.82 1.19
CA PHE A 64 2.72 -4.96 2.07
C PHE A 64 3.36 -5.77 3.20
N VAL A 65 2.55 -6.52 3.96
CA VAL A 65 3.06 -7.32 5.08
C VAL A 65 3.95 -8.48 4.61
N PHE A 66 3.65 -9.09 3.46
CA PHE A 66 4.45 -10.15 2.88
C PHE A 66 5.85 -9.65 2.48
N TYR A 67 5.93 -8.54 1.76
CA TYR A 67 7.20 -7.96 1.32
C TYR A 67 8.06 -7.51 2.50
N TYR A 68 7.46 -6.90 3.53
CA TYR A 68 8.21 -6.56 4.74
C TYR A 68 8.65 -7.79 5.54
N GLY A 69 7.85 -8.86 5.53
CA GLY A 69 8.24 -10.15 6.09
C GLY A 69 9.51 -10.71 5.44
N ILE A 70 9.54 -10.82 4.11
CA ILE A 70 10.74 -11.32 3.40
C ILE A 70 11.93 -10.35 3.48
N MET A 71 11.69 -9.06 3.67
CA MET A 71 12.76 -8.08 3.88
C MET A 71 13.41 -8.20 5.26
N ALA A 72 12.67 -8.68 6.26
CA ALA A 72 13.25 -8.99 7.57
C ALA A 72 14.36 -10.05 7.44
N ASP A 73 14.19 -11.02 6.53
CA ASP A 73 15.15 -12.12 6.33
C ASP A 73 16.47 -11.69 5.70
N ILE A 74 16.53 -10.54 5.01
CA ILE A 74 17.77 -10.00 4.44
C ILE A 74 18.43 -8.95 5.33
N THR A 75 17.67 -8.37 6.26
CA THR A 75 18.12 -7.26 7.11
C THR A 75 18.98 -7.83 8.26
N PRO A 76 20.21 -7.33 8.46
CA PRO A 76 20.99 -7.69 9.64
C PRO A 76 20.21 -7.41 10.93
N PRO A 77 20.22 -8.31 11.94
CA PRO A 77 21.13 -9.44 12.13
C PRO A 77 20.64 -10.81 11.64
N ALA A 78 19.46 -10.95 11.03
CA ALA A 78 18.88 -12.29 10.72
C ALA A 78 19.41 -12.92 9.42
N GLY A 79 19.63 -12.10 8.37
CA GLY A 79 20.33 -12.35 7.10
C GLY A 79 20.84 -13.75 6.71
N LEU A 80 20.06 -14.84 6.74
CA LEU A 80 20.57 -16.21 6.51
C LEU A 80 21.30 -16.38 5.18
N ALA A 81 20.74 -15.82 4.11
CA ALA A 81 21.37 -15.82 2.78
C ALA A 81 22.69 -15.04 2.76
N THR A 82 22.75 -13.92 3.49
CA THR A 82 23.95 -13.09 3.58
C THR A 82 25.04 -13.72 4.46
N PHE A 83 24.65 -14.48 5.49
CA PHE A 83 25.58 -15.31 6.27
C PHE A 83 26.18 -16.43 5.42
N ALA A 84 25.36 -17.12 4.62
CA ALA A 84 25.84 -18.15 3.71
C ALA A 84 26.77 -17.57 2.63
N ALA A 85 26.41 -16.43 2.04
CA ALA A 85 27.24 -15.74 1.05
C ALA A 85 28.59 -15.30 1.65
N ALA A 86 28.58 -14.73 2.86
CA ALA A 86 29.79 -14.32 3.58
C ALA A 86 30.70 -15.50 3.92
N ALA A 87 30.14 -16.66 4.27
CA ALA A 87 30.92 -17.88 4.50
C ALA A 87 31.63 -18.38 3.23
N ILE A 88 31.01 -18.22 2.05
CA ILE A 88 31.60 -18.58 0.75
C ILE A 88 32.67 -17.56 0.35
N SER A 89 32.40 -16.26 0.50
CA SER A 89 33.34 -15.19 0.10
C SER A 89 34.44 -14.92 1.12
N LYS A 90 34.34 -15.48 2.33
CA LYS A 90 35.23 -15.22 3.48
C LYS A 90 35.21 -13.75 3.94
N GLU A 91 34.05 -13.10 3.82
CA GLU A 91 33.84 -11.73 4.29
C GLU A 91 33.09 -11.67 5.63
N ASP A 92 32.96 -10.47 6.18
CA ASP A 92 32.17 -10.21 7.38
C ASP A 92 30.67 -10.30 7.07
N PRO A 93 29.92 -11.21 7.73
CA PRO A 93 28.51 -11.42 7.42
C PRO A 93 27.60 -10.21 7.64
N ILE A 94 27.91 -9.36 8.63
CA ILE A 94 27.13 -8.15 8.90
C ILE A 94 27.37 -7.14 7.78
N LYS A 95 28.63 -6.96 7.33
CA LYS A 95 28.92 -6.08 6.18
C LYS A 95 28.26 -6.57 4.90
N THR A 96 28.34 -7.87 4.61
CA THR A 96 27.65 -8.48 3.46
C THR A 96 26.14 -8.29 3.56
N GLY A 97 25.56 -8.44 4.76
CA GLY A 97 24.13 -8.23 5.00
C GLY A 97 23.67 -6.78 4.84
N VAL A 98 24.45 -5.82 5.35
CA VAL A 98 24.20 -4.38 5.15
C VAL A 98 24.24 -4.05 3.66
N GLN A 99 25.26 -4.53 2.94
CA GLN A 99 25.38 -4.27 1.51
C GLN A 99 24.24 -4.91 0.70
N GLY A 100 23.86 -6.15 1.03
CA GLY A 100 22.72 -6.83 0.44
C GLY A 100 21.39 -6.10 0.67
N SER A 101 21.18 -5.59 1.90
CA SER A 101 20.00 -4.80 2.25
C SER A 101 19.95 -3.48 1.48
N LEU A 102 21.09 -2.81 1.30
CA LEU A 102 21.18 -1.59 0.49
C LEU A 102 20.83 -1.86 -0.98
N TYR A 103 21.31 -2.97 -1.55
CA TYR A 103 20.93 -3.36 -2.92
C TYR A 103 19.46 -3.73 -3.06
N ALA A 104 18.86 -4.25 -1.99
CA ALA A 104 17.44 -4.56 -1.94
C ALA A 104 16.56 -3.36 -1.58
N LEU A 105 17.08 -2.14 -1.40
CA LEU A 105 16.28 -1.00 -0.95
C LEU A 105 15.05 -0.72 -1.84
N ARG A 106 15.10 -1.08 -3.13
CA ARG A 106 13.96 -1.00 -4.05
C ARG A 106 12.73 -1.78 -3.59
N THR A 107 12.92 -2.93 -2.94
CA THR A 107 11.82 -3.76 -2.44
C THR A 107 11.25 -3.22 -1.12
N VAL A 108 11.91 -2.28 -0.45
CA VAL A 108 11.35 -1.55 0.70
C VAL A 108 10.28 -0.55 0.25
N VAL A 109 10.51 0.14 -0.87
CA VAL A 109 9.59 1.17 -1.36
C VAL A 109 8.35 0.58 -2.01
N LEU A 110 8.49 -0.55 -2.70
CA LEU A 110 7.43 -1.17 -3.49
C LEU A 110 6.10 -1.42 -2.72
N PRO A 111 6.11 -1.93 -1.47
CA PRO A 111 4.92 -2.01 -0.62
C PRO A 111 4.13 -0.71 -0.48
N PHE A 112 4.81 0.43 -0.31
CA PHE A 112 4.13 1.73 -0.23
C PHE A 112 3.47 2.07 -1.55
N VAL A 113 4.14 1.75 -2.66
CA VAL A 113 3.59 2.01 -3.99
C VAL A 113 2.32 1.19 -4.22
N PHE A 114 2.26 -0.07 -3.79
CA PHE A 114 1.03 -0.87 -3.90
C PHE A 114 -0.16 -0.28 -3.15
N ILE A 115 0.08 0.42 -2.04
CA ILE A 115 -0.97 1.08 -1.26
C ILE A 115 -1.48 2.34 -1.95
N PHE A 116 -0.56 3.15 -2.49
CA PHE A 116 -0.92 4.45 -3.07
C PHE A 116 -1.24 4.40 -4.56
N ASN A 117 -0.78 3.39 -5.29
CA ASN A 117 -1.01 3.18 -6.70
C ASN A 117 -1.36 1.69 -6.97
N PRO A 118 -2.62 1.29 -6.72
CA PRO A 118 -3.07 -0.08 -6.93
C PRO A 118 -3.09 -0.53 -8.39
N ALA A 119 -2.95 0.39 -9.36
CA ALA A 119 -2.91 0.04 -10.78
C ALA A 119 -1.72 -0.89 -11.11
N LEU A 120 -0.63 -0.84 -10.32
CA LEU A 120 0.48 -1.79 -10.38
C LEU A 120 0.07 -3.24 -10.10
N LEU A 121 -1.02 -3.44 -9.35
CA LEU A 121 -1.61 -4.73 -9.06
C LEU A 121 -2.69 -5.11 -10.08
N MET A 122 -2.78 -4.36 -11.19
CA MET A 122 -3.82 -4.47 -12.22
C MET A 122 -5.23 -4.23 -11.66
N ILE A 123 -5.34 -3.43 -10.59
CA ILE A 123 -6.63 -3.05 -10.01
C ILE A 123 -7.12 -1.79 -10.73
N ASP A 124 -8.39 -1.80 -11.14
CA ASP A 124 -9.05 -0.69 -11.83
C ASP A 124 -8.38 -0.34 -13.19
N VAL A 125 -7.79 -1.35 -13.86
CA VAL A 125 -7.17 -1.26 -15.19
C VAL A 125 -8.05 -1.96 -16.24
N HIS A 126 -8.55 -1.23 -17.22
CA HIS A 126 -9.65 -1.66 -18.10
C HIS A 126 -9.24 -1.91 -19.55
N GLY A 127 -8.04 -1.48 -19.97
CA GLY A 127 -7.59 -1.59 -21.35
C GLY A 127 -6.12 -1.95 -21.50
N TRP A 128 -5.77 -2.56 -22.63
CA TRP A 128 -4.38 -2.91 -22.97
C TRP A 128 -3.45 -1.69 -23.00
N TRP A 129 -3.97 -0.52 -23.35
CA TRP A 129 -3.21 0.72 -23.35
C TRP A 129 -2.83 1.16 -21.92
N GLU A 130 -3.75 1.05 -20.97
CA GLU A 130 -3.48 1.35 -19.56
C GLU A 130 -2.48 0.37 -18.97
N VAL A 131 -2.60 -0.93 -19.29
CA VAL A 131 -1.61 -1.95 -18.89
C VAL A 131 -0.22 -1.58 -19.41
N LEU A 132 -0.11 -1.20 -20.69
CA LEU A 132 1.17 -0.80 -21.28
C LEU A 132 1.75 0.43 -20.59
N LEU A 133 0.91 1.44 -20.31
CA LEU A 133 1.32 2.65 -19.59
C LEU A 133 1.81 2.31 -18.18
N VAL A 134 1.05 1.54 -17.40
CA VAL A 134 1.44 1.11 -16.04
C VAL A 134 2.76 0.32 -16.09
N ALA A 135 2.92 -0.62 -17.01
CA ALA A 135 4.14 -1.40 -17.15
C ALA A 135 5.34 -0.51 -17.51
N ALA A 136 5.17 0.42 -18.44
CA ALA A 136 6.22 1.34 -18.87
C ALA A 136 6.61 2.31 -17.73
N THR A 137 5.64 2.93 -17.07
CA THR A 137 5.90 3.87 -15.95
C THR A 137 6.52 3.15 -14.77
N ALA A 138 6.04 1.95 -14.40
CA ALA A 138 6.63 1.12 -13.35
C ALA A 138 8.08 0.75 -13.64
N THR A 139 8.38 0.40 -14.90
CA THR A 139 9.73 0.05 -15.33
C THR A 139 10.67 1.27 -15.24
N ILE A 140 10.24 2.43 -15.75
CA ILE A 140 11.02 3.66 -15.67
C ILE A 140 11.19 4.13 -14.22
N ALA A 141 10.15 4.04 -13.40
CA ALA A 141 10.19 4.37 -11.98
C ALA A 141 11.18 3.48 -11.22
N SER A 142 11.16 2.16 -11.48
CA SER A 142 12.11 1.21 -10.88
C SER A 142 13.55 1.48 -11.31
N LEU A 143 13.79 1.79 -12.59
CA LEU A 143 15.11 2.14 -13.11
C LEU A 143 15.65 3.45 -12.50
N THR A 144 14.82 4.50 -12.45
CA THR A 144 15.20 5.78 -11.86
C THR A 144 15.44 5.67 -10.35
N PHE A 145 14.64 4.85 -9.65
CA PHE A 145 14.86 4.56 -8.23
C PHE A 145 16.19 3.85 -8.00
N ALA A 146 16.46 2.78 -8.74
CA ALA A 146 17.70 2.03 -8.63
C ALA A 146 18.92 2.92 -8.92
N ALA A 147 18.81 3.79 -9.92
CA ALA A 147 19.85 4.75 -10.27
C ALA A 147 20.10 5.76 -9.16
N ALA A 148 19.04 6.27 -8.53
CA ALA A 148 19.11 7.19 -7.41
C ALA A 148 19.75 6.54 -6.17
N THR A 149 19.31 5.33 -5.80
CA THR A 149 19.83 4.62 -4.61
C THR A 149 21.29 4.22 -4.75
N MET A 150 21.74 3.92 -5.97
CA MET A 150 23.13 3.57 -6.27
C MET A 150 23.99 4.79 -6.63
N ALA A 151 23.40 5.99 -6.70
CA ALA A 151 24.03 7.21 -7.22
C ALA A 151 24.74 7.00 -8.58
N TRP A 152 24.17 6.15 -9.43
CA TRP A 152 24.76 5.75 -10.70
C TRP A 152 23.69 5.43 -11.74
N PHE A 153 23.67 6.18 -12.84
CA PHE A 153 22.81 5.89 -13.99
C PHE A 153 23.63 5.39 -15.18
N ARG A 154 24.32 6.31 -15.86
CA ARG A 154 25.34 6.01 -16.89
C ARG A 154 26.73 6.42 -16.43
N THR A 155 26.79 7.51 -15.67
CA THR A 155 27.92 8.02 -14.92
C THR A 155 27.53 8.17 -13.46
N ARG A 156 28.51 8.44 -12.58
CA ARG A 156 28.24 8.83 -11.20
C ARG A 156 27.32 10.05 -11.18
N CYS A 157 26.21 9.93 -10.47
CA CYS A 157 25.26 11.02 -10.29
C CYS A 157 25.77 11.98 -9.22
N GLN A 158 25.62 13.28 -9.48
CA GLN A 158 25.77 14.30 -8.45
C GLN A 158 24.56 14.24 -7.49
N TRP A 159 24.73 14.77 -6.27
CA TRP A 159 23.68 14.71 -5.24
C TRP A 159 22.35 15.35 -5.68
N TRP A 160 22.40 16.42 -6.48
CA TRP A 160 21.21 17.05 -7.06
C TRP A 160 20.57 16.22 -8.17
N GLU A 161 21.35 15.46 -8.96
CA GLU A 161 20.81 14.49 -9.93
C GLU A 161 20.10 13.35 -9.20
N VAL A 162 20.66 12.88 -8.08
CA VAL A 162 20.00 11.89 -7.22
C VAL A 162 18.67 12.41 -6.69
N LEU A 163 18.64 13.65 -6.18
CA LEU A 163 17.39 14.27 -5.75
C LEU A 163 16.37 14.42 -6.88
N ALA A 164 16.82 14.81 -8.07
CA ALA A 164 15.97 14.91 -9.26
C ALA A 164 15.42 13.53 -9.66
N LEU A 165 16.24 12.48 -9.64
CA LEU A 165 15.82 11.11 -9.92
C LEU A 165 14.81 10.61 -8.88
N LEU A 166 15.03 10.87 -7.59
CA LEU A 166 14.07 10.53 -6.54
C LEU A 166 12.74 11.28 -6.71
N ALA A 167 12.77 12.54 -7.13
CA ALA A 167 11.56 13.29 -7.43
C ALA A 167 10.81 12.67 -8.62
N VAL A 168 11.51 12.35 -9.71
CA VAL A 168 10.94 11.66 -10.88
C VAL A 168 10.32 10.32 -10.47
N THR A 169 11.04 9.52 -9.68
CA THR A 169 10.50 8.26 -9.15
C THR A 169 9.23 8.49 -8.34
N PHE A 170 9.21 9.49 -7.44
CA PHE A 170 8.04 9.79 -6.62
C PHE A 170 6.81 10.12 -7.49
N PHE A 171 6.98 10.97 -8.51
CA PHE A 171 5.89 11.32 -9.41
C PHE A 171 5.42 10.14 -10.27
N LEU A 172 6.33 9.27 -10.71
CA LEU A 172 5.97 8.09 -11.50
C LEU A 172 5.29 7.00 -10.67
N PHE A 173 5.73 6.78 -9.42
CA PHE A 173 5.11 5.79 -8.53
C PHE A 173 3.80 6.28 -7.92
N ARG A 174 3.68 7.58 -7.66
CA ARG A 174 2.47 8.18 -7.08
C ARG A 174 1.92 9.31 -7.97
N PRO A 175 1.44 8.98 -9.19
CA PRO A 175 0.89 9.97 -10.09
C PRO A 175 -0.40 10.60 -9.53
N ASP A 176 -1.14 9.85 -8.70
CA ASP A 176 -2.38 10.28 -8.04
C ASP A 176 -2.19 11.54 -7.20
N TRP A 177 -1.03 11.72 -6.58
CA TRP A 177 -0.74 12.95 -5.81
C TRP A 177 -0.85 14.23 -6.65
N ALA A 178 -0.50 14.15 -7.94
CA ALA A 178 -0.65 15.25 -8.88
C ALA A 178 -2.04 15.25 -9.53
N MET A 179 -2.54 14.07 -9.94
CA MET A 179 -3.84 13.95 -10.61
C MET A 179 -5.02 14.32 -9.71
N ASP A 180 -5.02 13.93 -8.44
CA ASP A 180 -6.11 14.19 -7.50
C ASP A 180 -6.37 15.68 -7.26
N ARG A 181 -5.36 16.54 -7.52
CA ARG A 181 -5.50 17.99 -7.47
C ARG A 181 -6.24 18.58 -8.68
N ILE A 182 -6.22 17.85 -9.79
CA ILE A 182 -6.81 18.26 -11.06
C ILE A 182 -8.20 17.62 -11.20
N ALA A 183 -8.30 16.34 -10.89
CA ALA A 183 -9.53 15.54 -10.93
C ALA A 183 -9.66 14.75 -9.62
N PRO A 184 -10.51 15.18 -8.67
CA PRO A 184 -10.70 14.48 -7.41
C PRO A 184 -11.15 13.03 -7.64
N PRO A 185 -10.61 12.06 -6.86
CA PRO A 185 -10.91 10.64 -7.06
C PRO A 185 -12.35 10.26 -6.70
N TYR A 186 -13.04 11.08 -5.91
CA TYR A 186 -14.40 10.83 -5.45
C TYR A 186 -15.31 12.04 -5.69
N ALA A 187 -16.52 11.79 -6.19
CA ALA A 187 -17.59 12.78 -6.23
C ALA A 187 -18.41 12.68 -4.93
N PRO A 188 -18.45 13.72 -4.08
CA PRO A 188 -19.23 13.68 -2.84
C PRO A 188 -20.73 13.68 -3.17
N ALA A 189 -21.47 12.74 -2.57
CA ALA A 189 -22.93 12.64 -2.69
C ALA A 189 -23.57 12.56 -1.30
N PRO A 190 -24.77 13.16 -1.08
CA PRO A 190 -25.50 13.02 0.17
C PRO A 190 -25.86 11.56 0.46
N ALA A 191 -25.84 11.17 1.74
CA ALA A 191 -26.22 9.82 2.16
C ALA A 191 -27.68 9.46 1.80
N ALA A 192 -28.56 10.47 1.63
CA ALA A 192 -29.95 10.28 1.21
C ALA A 192 -30.06 9.71 -0.21
N ASP A 193 -29.09 10.01 -1.08
CA ASP A 193 -29.12 9.63 -2.49
C ASP A 193 -28.38 8.30 -2.75
N ILE A 194 -28.01 7.58 -1.68
CA ILE A 194 -27.20 6.35 -1.78
C ILE A 194 -27.77 5.29 -2.72
N TYR A 195 -29.10 5.17 -2.79
CA TYR A 195 -29.76 4.24 -3.72
C TYR A 195 -29.61 4.69 -5.18
N GLN A 196 -29.74 6.00 -5.45
CA GLN A 196 -29.57 6.55 -6.81
C GLN A 196 -28.11 6.47 -7.25
N VAL A 197 -27.17 6.78 -6.35
CA VAL A 197 -25.74 6.61 -6.61
C VAL A 197 -25.45 5.15 -6.92
N ALA A 198 -25.95 4.21 -6.10
CA ALA A 198 -25.78 2.78 -6.34
C ALA A 198 -26.41 2.29 -7.66
N GLU A 199 -27.45 2.94 -8.18
CA GLU A 199 -28.01 2.63 -9.51
C GLU A 199 -27.15 3.18 -10.64
N SER A 200 -26.58 4.37 -10.47
CA SER A 200 -25.77 5.04 -11.49
C SER A 200 -24.41 4.40 -11.74
N LEU A 201 -23.88 3.66 -10.76
CA LEU A 201 -22.56 3.03 -10.83
C LEU A 201 -22.57 1.77 -11.72
N GLY A 202 -21.53 1.58 -12.51
CA GLY A 202 -21.32 0.39 -13.33
C GLY A 202 -21.04 -0.87 -12.50
N GLU A 203 -20.81 -2.00 -13.19
CA GLU A 203 -20.48 -3.29 -12.55
C GLU A 203 -19.07 -3.31 -11.90
N ASN A 204 -18.14 -2.53 -12.44
CA ASN A 204 -16.77 -2.46 -11.94
C ASN A 204 -16.53 -1.29 -10.98
N ASP A 205 -17.53 -0.43 -10.80
CA ASP A 205 -17.39 0.76 -9.97
C ASP A 205 -17.49 0.42 -8.48
N ARG A 206 -16.76 1.18 -7.67
CA ARG A 206 -16.77 1.04 -6.21
C ARG A 206 -17.55 2.18 -5.59
N LEU A 207 -18.52 1.81 -4.75
CA LEU A 207 -19.18 2.76 -3.87
C LEU A 207 -18.33 2.97 -2.62
N VAL A 208 -17.89 4.20 -2.39
CA VAL A 208 -17.13 4.58 -1.19
C VAL A 208 -18.07 5.26 -0.20
N LEU A 209 -18.15 4.69 1.00
CA LEU A 209 -19.01 5.14 2.09
C LEU A 209 -18.15 5.65 3.24
N GLN A 210 -18.50 6.81 3.78
CA GLN A 210 -17.95 7.30 5.04
C GLN A 210 -18.99 7.10 6.14
N ILE A 211 -18.67 6.25 7.09
CA ILE A 211 -19.52 5.88 8.21
C ILE A 211 -19.01 6.66 9.43
N HIS A 212 -19.92 7.38 10.07
CA HIS A 212 -19.66 8.10 11.31
C HIS A 212 -20.47 7.44 12.41
N GLY A 213 -19.84 7.10 13.53
CA GLY A 213 -20.52 6.47 14.65
C GLY A 213 -19.69 6.49 15.92
N THR A 214 -20.19 5.80 16.94
CA THR A 214 -19.50 5.65 18.23
C THR A 214 -19.08 4.19 18.38
N ASN A 215 -17.83 3.95 18.79
CA ASN A 215 -17.37 2.60 19.07
C ASN A 215 -17.90 2.09 20.43
N ILE A 216 -17.53 0.85 20.79
CA ILE A 216 -17.92 0.24 22.07
C ILE A 216 -17.32 0.94 23.30
N GLU A 217 -16.29 1.77 23.11
CA GLU A 217 -15.59 2.52 24.16
C GLU A 217 -16.20 3.92 24.38
N GLY A 218 -17.13 4.34 23.52
CA GLY A 218 -17.77 5.66 23.59
C GLY A 218 -17.06 6.74 22.76
N ASP A 219 -16.01 6.39 22.01
CA ASP A 219 -15.27 7.32 21.17
C ASP A 219 -15.95 7.51 19.81
N GLU A 220 -15.94 8.73 19.30
CA GLU A 220 -16.38 9.03 17.93
C GLU A 220 -15.38 8.48 16.91
N VAL A 221 -15.85 7.61 16.02
CA VAL A 221 -15.05 6.99 14.98
C VAL A 221 -15.66 7.29 13.62
N ARG A 222 -14.79 7.70 12.69
CA ARG A 222 -15.09 7.80 11.27
C ARG A 222 -14.39 6.67 10.54
N LYS A 223 -15.09 5.98 9.64
CA LYS A 223 -14.54 4.87 8.85
C LYS A 223 -14.94 4.98 7.40
N THR A 224 -13.96 4.88 6.51
CA THR A 224 -14.18 4.89 5.05
C THR A 224 -14.10 3.47 4.52
N VAL A 225 -15.16 3.02 3.87
CA VAL A 225 -15.30 1.65 3.35
C VAL A 225 -15.65 1.73 1.87
N ALA A 226 -14.94 0.97 1.04
CA ALA A 226 -15.33 0.79 -0.36
C ALA A 226 -15.96 -0.58 -0.57
N VAL A 227 -17.03 -0.60 -1.35
CA VAL A 227 -17.78 -1.80 -1.69
C VAL A 227 -17.97 -1.85 -3.19
N GLN A 228 -17.68 -3.00 -3.80
CA GLN A 228 -17.95 -3.22 -5.22
C GLN A 228 -19.41 -3.61 -5.39
N LEU A 229 -20.14 -2.86 -6.20
CA LEU A 229 -21.53 -3.16 -6.51
C LEU A 229 -21.52 -4.17 -7.65
N GLY A 230 -22.18 -5.32 -7.49
CA GLY A 230 -22.28 -6.34 -8.54
C GLY A 230 -23.09 -5.85 -9.77
N ALA A 231 -23.71 -6.78 -10.50
CA ALA A 231 -24.43 -6.48 -11.74
C ALA A 231 -25.40 -5.27 -11.61
N PRO A 232 -25.55 -4.46 -12.68
CA PRO A 232 -26.48 -3.33 -12.69
C PRO A 232 -27.91 -3.76 -12.39
N GLY A 233 -28.64 -2.98 -11.60
CA GLY A 233 -29.95 -3.33 -11.07
C GLY A 233 -30.45 -2.27 -10.07
N GLN A 234 -31.55 -2.57 -9.37
CA GLN A 234 -32.10 -1.64 -8.38
C GLN A 234 -31.12 -1.38 -7.23
N GLY A 235 -30.94 -0.12 -6.84
CA GLY A 235 -29.87 0.29 -5.92
C GLY A 235 -29.95 -0.41 -4.57
N ARG A 236 -31.16 -0.66 -4.07
CA ARG A 236 -31.39 -1.36 -2.79
C ARG A 236 -30.93 -2.80 -2.84
N GLU A 237 -31.28 -3.54 -3.89
CA GLU A 237 -30.91 -4.94 -4.05
C GLU A 237 -29.40 -5.09 -4.24
N ARG A 238 -28.78 -4.17 -5.01
CA ARG A 238 -27.32 -4.14 -5.19
C ARG A 238 -26.58 -3.91 -3.88
N LEU A 239 -27.02 -2.94 -3.07
CA LEU A 239 -26.42 -2.67 -1.77
C LEU A 239 -26.54 -3.87 -0.83
N GLN A 240 -27.72 -4.50 -0.76
CA GLN A 240 -27.94 -5.69 0.05
C GLN A 240 -27.08 -6.88 -0.40
N ALA A 241 -27.00 -7.12 -1.72
CA ALA A 241 -26.15 -8.16 -2.29
C ALA A 241 -24.66 -7.92 -2.00
N ALA A 242 -24.26 -6.65 -1.93
CA ALA A 242 -22.92 -6.23 -1.56
C ALA A 242 -22.69 -6.21 -0.02
N GLY A 243 -23.66 -6.65 0.78
CA GLY A 243 -23.56 -6.74 2.24
C GLY A 243 -23.82 -5.44 2.99
N VAL A 244 -24.27 -4.39 2.30
CA VAL A 244 -24.60 -3.09 2.91
C VAL A 244 -26.10 -3.01 3.17
N THR A 245 -26.49 -3.02 4.44
CA THR A 245 -27.89 -2.84 4.86
C THR A 245 -28.03 -1.51 5.58
N ILE A 246 -28.97 -0.69 5.12
CA ILE A 246 -29.27 0.61 5.72
C ILE A 246 -30.56 0.45 6.53
N MET A 247 -30.50 0.81 7.81
CA MET A 247 -31.68 0.97 8.65
C MET A 247 -31.83 2.44 8.96
N ALA A 248 -32.99 3.02 8.61
CA ALA A 248 -33.36 4.33 9.10
C ALA A 248 -33.66 4.20 10.61
N LEU A 249 -32.76 4.71 11.44
CA LEU A 249 -33.11 5.08 12.80
C LEU A 249 -33.91 6.39 12.66
N GLY A 250 -35.19 6.31 13.02
CA GLY A 250 -36.17 7.39 12.84
C GLY A 250 -35.79 8.70 13.51
#